data_AF-A0A936B1T0-F1
#
_entry.id   AF-A0A936B1T0-F1
#
_cell.length_a   1.000
_cell.length_b   1.000
_cell.length_c   1.000
_cell.angle_alpha   90.00
_cell.angle_beta   90.00
_cell.angle_gamma   90.00
#
_symmetry.space_group_name_H-M   'P 1'
#
loop_
_entity.id
_entity.type
_entity.pdbx_description
1 polymer ?
#
loop_
_entity_poly.entity_id
_entity_poly.type
_entity_poly.pdbx_seq_one_letter_code
_entity_poly.pdbx_strand_id
1 'polypeptide(L)'
;MLDNFEQLVAEGTAVLSDLLAATDSLTLLVTSREPLNIRPERRFVLAGLSFPAEGEAAQPEVHGAVRLFEQVGQRVQPRFAVGVENEAAVGRIGRLVQGIPLAIELAAH
;
A
#
# COMPACT_ATOMS: atom_id res chain seq x y z
N MET A 1 6.45 -16.92 -5.82
CA MET A 1 6.36 -15.48 -5.51
C MET A 1 7.77 -14.95 -5.39
N LEU A 2 8.07 -13.83 -6.02
CA LEU A 2 9.39 -13.18 -6.02
C LEU A 2 9.20 -11.76 -5.49
N ASP A 3 10.06 -11.34 -4.58
CA ASP A 3 9.96 -10.03 -3.94
C ASP A 3 11.20 -9.18 -4.21
N ASN A 4 11.02 -7.86 -4.21
CA ASN A 4 12.06 -6.86 -4.40
C ASN A 4 12.93 -7.11 -5.66
N PHE A 5 12.28 -7.48 -6.77
CA PHE A 5 12.94 -7.99 -7.97
C PHE A 5 13.66 -6.92 -8.81
N GLU A 6 13.57 -5.63 -8.46
CA GLU A 6 14.19 -4.54 -9.24
C GLU A 6 15.69 -4.72 -9.47
N GLN A 7 16.40 -5.36 -8.53
CA GLN A 7 17.84 -5.63 -8.65
C GLN A 7 18.18 -6.66 -9.73
N LEU A 8 17.20 -7.49 -10.12
CA LEU A 8 17.37 -8.60 -11.05
C LEU A 8 16.60 -8.40 -12.35
N VAL A 9 15.95 -7.25 -12.57
CA VAL A 9 15.15 -7.01 -13.78
C VAL A 9 15.98 -7.18 -15.06
N ALA A 10 17.22 -6.70 -15.07
CA ALA A 10 18.08 -6.75 -16.27
C ALA A 10 18.48 -8.18 -16.68
N GLU A 11 18.70 -9.08 -15.72
CA GLU A 11 19.28 -10.41 -15.97
C GLU A 11 18.27 -11.56 -15.74
N GLY A 12 17.33 -11.37 -14.81
CA GLY A 12 16.39 -12.40 -14.37
C GLY A 12 15.12 -12.51 -15.21
N THR A 13 14.75 -11.48 -15.98
CA THR A 13 13.51 -11.47 -16.78
C THR A 13 13.48 -12.52 -17.89
N ALA A 14 14.64 -12.87 -18.46
CA ALA A 14 14.77 -13.96 -19.42
C ALA A 14 14.38 -15.31 -18.78
N VAL A 15 14.92 -15.60 -17.60
CA VAL A 15 14.62 -16.84 -16.86
C VAL A 15 13.13 -16.93 -16.50
N LEU A 16 12.50 -15.82 -16.10
CA LEU A 16 11.06 -15.80 -15.83
C LEU A 16 10.24 -16.12 -17.08
N SER A 17 10.67 -15.61 -18.24
CA SER A 17 9.99 -15.87 -19.52
C SER A 17 10.10 -17.34 -19.93
N ASP A 18 11.28 -17.94 -19.76
CA ASP A 18 11.50 -19.36 -20.05
C ASP A 18 10.67 -20.26 -19.14
N LEU A 19 10.59 -19.93 -17.85
CA LEU A 19 9.77 -20.67 -16.88
C LEU A 19 8.29 -20.59 -17.21
N LEU A 20 7.79 -19.42 -17.60
CA LEU A 20 6.40 -19.23 -18.01
C LEU A 20 6.08 -19.92 -19.34
N ALA A 21 7.04 -20.03 -20.25
CA ALA A 21 6.87 -20.74 -21.52
C ALA A 21 6.89 -22.27 -21.36
N ALA A 22 7.46 -22.80 -20.28
CA ALA A 22 7.57 -24.23 -20.05
C ALA A 22 6.23 -24.88 -19.67
N THR A 23 5.28 -24.14 -19.09
CA THR A 23 3.96 -24.67 -18.70
C THR A 23 2.93 -23.58 -18.45
N ASP A 24 1.70 -23.79 -18.92
CA ASP A 24 0.56 -22.87 -18.70
C ASP A 24 0.00 -22.92 -17.27
N SER A 25 0.42 -23.88 -16.44
CA SER A 25 -0.04 -24.02 -15.05
C SER A 25 0.71 -23.15 -14.04
N LEU A 26 1.79 -22.48 -14.47
CA LEU A 26 2.63 -21.66 -13.59
C LEU A 26 2.13 -20.22 -13.53
N THR A 27 1.95 -19.70 -12.32
CA THR A 27 1.67 -18.28 -12.08
C THR A 27 2.76 -17.69 -11.17
N LEU A 28 3.37 -16.60 -11.62
CA LEU A 28 4.39 -15.87 -10.87
C LEU A 28 3.82 -14.53 -10.37
N LEU A 29 3.76 -14.36 -9.05
CA LEU A 29 3.57 -13.06 -8.41
C LEU A 29 4.94 -12.44 -8.16
N VAL A 30 5.22 -11.31 -8.80
CA VAL A 30 6.48 -10.58 -8.67
C VAL A 30 6.20 -9.16 -8.16
N THR A 31 6.86 -8.77 -7.08
CA THR A 31 6.88 -7.38 -6.59
C THR A 31 8.20 -6.72 -6.96
N SER A 32 8.12 -5.54 -7.58
CA SER A 32 9.26 -4.77 -8.10
C SER A 32 8.91 -3.29 -8.13
N ARG A 33 9.90 -2.42 -7.98
CA ARG A 33 9.77 -0.96 -8.17
C ARG A 33 9.84 -0.53 -9.63
N GLU A 34 10.34 -1.40 -10.49
CA GLU A 34 10.49 -1.18 -11.92
C GLU A 34 9.68 -2.20 -12.72
N PRO A 35 9.12 -1.81 -13.89
CA PRO A 35 8.41 -2.75 -14.74
C PRO A 35 9.36 -3.85 -15.25
N LEU A 36 8.87 -5.09 -15.32
CA LEU A 36 9.65 -6.21 -15.85
C LEU A 36 9.77 -6.15 -17.38
N ASN A 37 8.83 -5.47 -18.06
CA ASN A 37 8.79 -5.28 -19.51
C ASN A 37 8.82 -6.59 -20.32
N ILE A 38 8.21 -7.66 -19.79
CA ILE A 38 8.05 -8.94 -20.48
C ILE A 38 6.63 -9.11 -21.04
N ARG A 39 6.48 -9.85 -22.14
CA ARG A 39 5.17 -10.04 -22.80
C ARG A 39 4.03 -10.54 -21.89
N PRO A 40 4.24 -11.54 -20.99
CA PRO A 40 3.17 -12.02 -20.11
C PRO A 40 2.94 -11.12 -18.88
N GLU A 41 3.60 -9.96 -18.77
CA GLU A 41 3.46 -9.07 -17.61
C GLU A 41 2.05 -8.47 -17.52
N ARG A 42 1.42 -8.65 -16.35
CA ARG A 42 0.23 -7.90 -15.94
C ARG A 42 0.57 -7.08 -14.71
N ARG A 43 0.61 -5.75 -14.88
CA ARG A 43 0.90 -4.82 -13.78
C ARG A 43 -0.32 -4.62 -12.89
N PHE A 44 -0.11 -4.69 -11.58
CA PHE A 44 -1.11 -4.35 -10.58
C PHE A 44 -0.65 -3.12 -9.81
N VAL A 45 -1.29 -1.97 -10.07
CA VAL A 45 -0.94 -0.71 -9.39
C VAL A 45 -1.62 -0.72 -8.02
N LEU A 46 -0.81 -0.66 -6.96
CA LEU A 46 -1.31 -0.50 -5.60
C LEU A 46 -1.67 0.95 -5.36
N ALA A 47 -2.94 1.21 -5.05
CA ALA A 47 -3.39 2.51 -4.56
C ALA A 47 -3.12 2.64 -3.05
N GLY A 48 -3.10 3.88 -2.56
CA GLY A 48 -3.10 4.16 -1.12
C GLY A 48 -4.38 3.65 -0.45
N LEU A 49 -4.38 3.64 0.89
CA LEU A 49 -5.56 3.32 1.69
C LEU A 49 -6.67 4.37 1.48
N SER A 50 -7.93 3.96 1.62
CA SER A 50 -9.06 4.91 1.59
C SER A 50 -8.96 5.93 2.72
N PHE A 51 -9.32 7.18 2.43
CA PHE A 51 -9.34 8.29 3.38
C PHE A 51 -10.56 9.18 3.12
N PRO A 52 -11.06 9.88 4.15
CA PRO A 52 -12.26 10.70 4.03
C PRO A 52 -12.04 11.90 3.12
N ALA A 53 -13.04 12.19 2.29
CA ALA A 53 -13.12 13.43 1.54
C ALA A 53 -13.27 14.65 2.47
N GLU A 54 -13.14 15.85 1.93
CA GLU A 54 -13.37 17.06 2.70
C GLU A 54 -14.84 17.14 3.15
N GLY A 55 -15.06 17.37 4.45
CA GLY A 55 -16.39 17.36 5.06
C GLY A 55 -16.97 15.98 5.39
N GLU A 56 -16.26 14.89 5.06
CA GLU A 56 -16.64 13.52 5.43
C GLU A 56 -16.08 13.14 6.81
N ALA A 57 -16.84 12.34 7.57
CA ALA A 57 -16.41 11.83 8.88
C ALA A 57 -15.23 10.86 8.75
N ALA A 58 -14.24 10.98 9.63
CA ALA A 58 -13.06 10.12 9.62
C ALA A 58 -13.33 8.82 10.39
N GLN A 59 -14.12 7.93 9.79
CA GLN A 59 -14.52 6.66 10.39
C GLN A 59 -13.51 5.54 10.12
N PRO A 60 -12.87 4.93 11.13
CA PRO A 60 -11.92 3.82 10.97
C PRO A 60 -12.51 2.59 10.25
N GLU A 61 -13.80 2.33 10.42
CA GLU A 61 -14.52 1.22 9.79
C GLU A 61 -14.70 1.42 8.27
N VAL A 62 -14.73 2.67 7.79
CA VAL A 62 -14.87 3.02 6.37
C VAL A 62 -13.52 3.27 5.71
N HIS A 63 -12.63 3.98 6.41
CA HIS A 63 -11.40 4.52 5.83
C HIS A 63 -10.16 3.81 6.37
N GLY A 64 -9.48 3.07 5.49
CA GLY A 64 -8.30 2.30 5.85
C GLY A 64 -7.16 3.16 6.40
N ALA A 65 -7.01 4.38 5.89
CA ALA A 65 -6.00 5.33 6.36
C ALA A 65 -6.25 5.77 7.80
N VAL A 66 -7.53 5.99 8.15
CA VAL A 66 -7.95 6.37 9.51
C VAL A 66 -7.72 5.20 10.47
N ARG A 67 -8.10 3.98 10.05
CA ARG A 67 -7.86 2.76 10.83
C ARG A 67 -6.38 2.55 11.11
N LEU A 68 -5.52 2.73 10.10
CA LEU A 68 -4.08 2.59 10.28
C LEU A 68 -3.55 3.68 11.22
N PHE A 69 -4.00 4.94 11.06
CA PHE A 69 -3.60 6.03 11.95
C PHE A 69 -3.95 5.71 13.42
N GLU A 70 -5.17 5.22 13.67
CA GLU A 70 -5.61 4.81 15.01
C GLU A 70 -4.75 3.67 15.57
N GLN A 71 -4.50 2.63 14.77
CA GLN A 71 -3.67 1.49 15.18
C GLN A 71 -2.24 1.90 15.52
N VAL A 72 -1.66 2.84 14.77
CA VAL A 72 -0.30 3.35 15.03
C VAL A 72 -0.29 4.24 16.27
N GLY A 73 -1.26 5.16 16.40
CA GLY A 73 -1.41 6.00 17.57
C GLY A 73 -1.56 5.17 18.86
N GLN A 74 -2.27 4.05 18.81
CA GLN A 74 -2.41 3.11 19.92
C GLN A 74 -1.09 2.44 20.35
N ARG A 75 -0.10 2.32 19.47
CA ARG A 75 1.23 1.82 19.83
C ARG A 75 1.99 2.82 20.71
N VAL A 76 1.72 4.12 20.57
CA VAL A 76 2.35 5.19 21.35
C VAL A 76 1.53 5.51 22.60
N GLN A 77 0.21 5.66 22.44
CA GLN A 77 -0.75 5.93 23.50
C GLN A 77 -1.89 4.89 23.45
N PRO A 78 -1.92 3.88 24.34
CA PRO A 78 -2.86 2.75 24.24
C PRO A 78 -4.36 3.08 24.21
N ARG A 79 -4.74 4.28 24.64
CA ARG A 79 -6.13 4.77 24.63
C ARG A 79 -6.43 5.74 23.49
N PHE A 80 -5.50 5.90 22.55
CA PHE A 80 -5.73 6.72 21.37
C PHE A 80 -6.90 6.15 20.57
N ALA A 81 -7.84 7.01 20.23
CA ALA A 81 -8.97 6.71 19.36
C ALA A 81 -9.22 7.90 18.44
N VAL A 82 -9.71 7.63 17.24
CA VAL A 82 -10.17 8.70 16.34
C VAL A 82 -11.59 9.08 16.73
N GLY A 83 -11.80 10.35 17.05
CA GLY A 83 -13.04 10.89 17.57
C GLY A 83 -13.28 12.34 17.14
N VAL A 84 -14.40 12.92 17.58
CA VAL A 84 -14.84 14.28 17.19
C VAL A 84 -13.75 15.33 17.43
N GLU A 85 -12.91 15.14 18.44
CA GLU A 85 -11.82 16.04 18.81
C GLU A 85 -10.64 16.05 17.83
N ASN A 86 -10.42 14.97 17.06
CA ASN A 86 -9.23 14.81 16.23
C ASN A 86 -9.54 14.35 14.78
N GLU A 87 -10.78 13.95 14.47
CA GLU A 87 -11.15 13.39 13.17
C GLU A 87 -10.84 14.32 11.99
N ALA A 88 -11.03 15.64 12.18
CA ALA A 88 -10.73 16.63 11.15
C ALA A 88 -9.23 16.69 10.82
N ALA A 89 -8.38 16.57 11.85
CA ALA A 89 -6.93 16.53 11.68
C ALA A 89 -6.47 15.23 11.02
N VAL A 90 -6.99 14.09 11.48
CA VAL A 90 -6.67 12.76 10.92
C VAL A 90 -7.11 12.66 9.45
N GLY A 91 -8.32 13.12 9.12
CA GLY A 91 -8.81 13.17 7.75
C GLY A 91 -7.96 14.07 6.85
N ARG A 92 -7.52 15.23 7.36
CA ARG A 92 -6.60 16.11 6.64
C ARG A 92 -5.24 15.44 6.40
N ILE A 93 -4.68 14.74 7.38
CA ILE A 93 -3.44 13.98 7.23
C ILE A 93 -3.61 12.91 6.14
N GLY A 94 -4.69 12.12 6.20
CA GLY A 94 -4.99 11.10 5.21
C GLY A 94 -5.00 11.63 3.77
N ARG A 95 -5.57 12.83 3.56
CA ARG A 95 -5.55 13.52 2.26
C ARG A 95 -4.16 14.02 1.87
N LEU A 96 -3.41 14.63 2.79
CA LEU A 96 -2.07 15.14 2.54
C LEU A 96 -1.09 14.03 2.13
N VAL A 97 -1.21 12.87 2.78
CA VAL A 97 -0.36 11.71 2.50
C VAL A 97 -0.97 10.77 1.45
N GLN A 98 -2.12 11.13 0.89
CA GLN A 98 -2.84 10.36 -0.13
C GLN A 98 -3.02 8.88 0.23
N GLY A 99 -3.26 8.59 1.51
CA GLY A 99 -3.46 7.23 2.00
C GLY A 99 -2.20 6.34 1.99
N ILE A 100 -1.00 6.89 1.75
CA ILE A 100 0.25 6.11 1.73
C ILE A 100 0.53 5.55 3.13
N PRO A 101 0.54 4.22 3.33
CA PRO A 101 0.63 3.61 4.66
C PRO A 101 1.83 4.09 5.48
N LEU A 102 3.04 4.08 4.89
CA LEU A 102 4.25 4.51 5.60
C LEU A 102 4.19 5.98 6.04
N ALA A 103 3.63 6.86 5.20
CA ALA A 103 3.50 8.27 5.54
C ALA A 103 2.48 8.49 6.67
N ILE A 104 1.43 7.66 6.74
CA ILE A 104 0.47 7.64 7.85
C ILE A 104 1.18 7.21 9.14
N GLU A 105 1.98 6.14 9.10
CA GLU A 105 2.72 5.67 10.28
C GLU A 105 3.63 6.79 10.84
N LEU A 106 4.36 7.49 9.96
CA LEU A 106 5.22 8.60 10.36
C LEU A 106 4.46 9.80 10.93
N ALA A 107 3.23 10.05 10.48
CA ALA A 107 2.40 11.15 10.95
C ALA A 107 1.68 10.87 12.28
N ALA A 108 1.60 9.60 12.70
CA ALA A 108 0.92 9.15 13.91
C ALA A 108 1.85 8.99 15.13
N HIS A 109 3.13 9.37 14.98
CA HIS A 109 4.15 9.40 16.04
C HIS A 109 4.28 10.80 16.67
#